data_AF-A0A255T6G0-F1
#
_entry.id   AF-A0A255T6G0-F1
#
_cell.length_a   1.000
_cell.length_b   1.000
_cell.length_c   1.000
_cell.angle_alpha   90.00
_cell.angle_beta   90.00
_cell.angle_gamma   90.00
#
_symmetry.space_group_name_H-M   'P 1'
#
loop_
_entity.id
_entity.type
_entity.pdbx_description
1 polymer ?
#
loop_
_entity_poly.entity_id
_entity_poly.type
_entity_poly.pdbx_seq_one_letter_code
_entity_poly.pdbx_strand_id
1 'polypeptide(L)'
;MRKILQSIEEQAGRKMQTPKDFQWLSDEIFRRLHHTLSPSTLKRLWGYFPSVRQPHPYTIDLLTRYAESLSQCMLAKGDEFQSVGEYLSLFGICDKQETPDIYWSQPLPNHLGIIIWSPEYQHPEWHNQGDTSHLMPTITEWWTPTDADATLADIRNHDNYLRSVSFNELRITFMKNITSEGYTFLGIYKLAPSSTPQRLVWQRIAERLDLRHLDQLDLLRQ
;
A
#
# COMPACT_ATOMS: atom_id res chain seq x y z
N MET A 1 6.59 -26.72 -3.18
CA MET A 1 6.64 -26.14 -4.54
C MET A 1 5.36 -25.39 -4.91
N ARG A 2 4.20 -26.04 -5.11
CA ARG A 2 2.95 -25.35 -5.55
C ARG A 2 2.61 -24.06 -4.78
N LYS A 3 2.73 -24.07 -3.44
CA LYS A 3 2.51 -22.87 -2.61
C LYS A 3 3.41 -21.68 -2.98
N ILE A 4 4.69 -21.93 -3.27
CA ILE A 4 5.65 -20.88 -3.66
C ILE A 4 5.29 -20.33 -5.03
N LEU A 5 4.97 -21.20 -5.99
CA LEU A 5 4.59 -20.77 -7.34
C LEU A 5 3.31 -19.91 -7.32
N GLN A 6 2.30 -20.33 -6.56
CA GLN A 6 1.07 -19.58 -6.36
C GLN A 6 1.34 -18.23 -5.69
N SER A 7 2.15 -18.22 -4.63
CA SER A 7 2.55 -17.00 -3.92
C SER A 7 3.26 -16.01 -4.85
N ILE A 8 4.14 -16.49 -5.73
CA ILE A 8 4.80 -15.65 -6.75
C ILE A 8 3.77 -15.02 -7.68
N GLU A 9 2.80 -15.78 -8.20
CA GLU A 9 1.76 -15.22 -9.08
C GLU A 9 0.89 -14.18 -8.38
N GLU A 10 0.50 -14.45 -7.13
CA GLU A 10 -0.31 -13.55 -6.32
C GLU A 10 0.43 -12.25 -6.02
N GLN A 11 1.69 -12.34 -5.59
CA GLN A 11 2.50 -11.17 -5.24
C GLN A 11 2.99 -10.39 -6.46
N ALA A 12 3.21 -11.06 -7.59
CA ALA A 12 3.54 -10.40 -8.85
C ALA A 12 2.31 -9.79 -9.55
N GLY A 13 1.09 -10.06 -9.06
CA GLY A 13 -0.14 -9.66 -9.75
C GLY A 13 -0.26 -10.23 -11.17
N ARG A 14 0.42 -11.35 -11.46
CA ARG A 14 0.58 -11.88 -12.81
C ARG A 14 0.49 -13.40 -12.83
N LYS A 15 -0.38 -13.93 -13.70
CA LYS A 15 -0.45 -15.37 -13.97
C LYS A 15 0.65 -15.80 -14.94
N MET A 16 1.28 -16.95 -14.67
CA MET A 16 2.31 -17.52 -15.52
C MET A 16 1.69 -18.57 -16.44
N GLN A 17 1.13 -18.12 -17.56
CA GLN A 17 0.39 -18.99 -18.48
C GLN A 17 1.01 -19.05 -19.87
N THR A 18 1.60 -17.95 -20.35
CA THR A 18 2.12 -17.85 -21.70
C THR A 18 3.65 -17.88 -21.72
N PRO A 19 4.28 -18.23 -22.86
CA PRO A 19 5.73 -18.13 -23.02
C PRO A 19 6.32 -16.76 -22.64
N LYS A 20 5.57 -15.67 -22.85
CA LYS A 20 5.99 -14.31 -22.49
C LYS A 20 6.03 -14.10 -20.97
N ASP A 21 5.10 -14.70 -20.22
CA ASP A 21 5.08 -14.58 -18.75
C ASP A 21 6.30 -15.26 -18.12
N PHE A 22 6.71 -16.41 -18.66
CA PHE A 22 7.92 -17.10 -18.21
C PHE A 22 9.21 -16.38 -18.60
N GLN A 23 9.22 -15.67 -19.73
CA GLN A 23 10.35 -14.81 -20.09
C GLN A 23 10.45 -13.65 -19.09
N TRP A 24 9.33 -12.96 -18.84
CA TRP A 24 9.25 -11.90 -17.86
C TRP A 24 9.73 -12.35 -16.47
N LEU A 25 9.28 -13.52 -16.00
CA LEU A 25 9.67 -14.03 -14.69
C LEU A 25 11.17 -14.37 -14.61
N SER A 26 11.74 -14.92 -15.68
CA SER A 26 13.20 -15.15 -15.78
C SER A 26 13.98 -13.84 -15.65
N ASP A 27 13.55 -12.81 -16.38
CA ASP A 27 14.21 -11.50 -16.38
C ASP A 27 14.07 -10.79 -15.03
N GLU A 28 12.90 -10.93 -14.38
CA GLU A 28 12.61 -10.40 -13.05
C GLU A 28 13.43 -11.06 -11.95
N ILE A 29 13.56 -12.40 -11.97
CA ILE A 29 14.45 -13.14 -11.06
C ILE A 29 15.89 -12.67 -11.22
N PHE A 30 16.37 -12.54 -12.47
CA PHE A 30 17.73 -12.07 -12.74
C PHE A 30 17.95 -10.63 -12.26
N ARG A 31 17.00 -9.72 -12.50
CA ARG A 31 17.15 -8.33 -12.07
C ARG A 31 17.23 -8.19 -10.55
N ARG A 32 16.49 -9.00 -9.79
CA ARG A 32 16.45 -8.93 -8.32
C ARG A 32 17.59 -9.67 -7.65
N LEU A 33 17.84 -10.89 -8.10
CA LEU A 33 18.73 -11.82 -7.41
C LEU A 33 20.07 -12.00 -8.12
N HIS A 34 20.23 -11.43 -9.32
CA HIS A 34 21.40 -11.61 -10.19
C HIS A 34 21.73 -13.08 -10.49
N HIS A 35 20.72 -13.95 -10.41
CA HIS A 35 20.81 -15.36 -10.77
C HIS A 35 19.83 -15.68 -11.90
N THR A 36 20.21 -16.59 -12.78
CA THR A 36 19.42 -16.95 -13.95
C THR A 36 18.60 -18.21 -13.71
N LEU A 37 17.32 -18.17 -14.11
CA LEU A 37 16.50 -19.37 -14.20
C LEU A 37 15.78 -19.37 -15.54
N SER A 38 16.13 -20.32 -16.42
CA SER A 38 15.64 -20.28 -17.80
C SER A 38 14.10 -20.32 -17.88
N PRO A 39 13.48 -19.63 -18.86
CA PRO A 39 12.04 -19.72 -19.10
C PRO A 39 11.56 -21.16 -19.32
N SER A 40 12.41 -22.01 -19.92
CA SER A 40 12.12 -23.44 -20.11
C SER A 40 12.06 -24.22 -18.80
N THR A 41 12.90 -23.87 -17.82
CA THR A 41 12.83 -24.41 -16.46
C THR A 41 11.54 -23.98 -15.78
N LEU A 42 11.21 -22.67 -15.83
CA LEU A 42 9.98 -22.12 -15.25
C LEU A 42 8.72 -22.78 -15.83
N LYS A 43 8.63 -22.92 -17.16
CA LYS A 43 7.53 -23.61 -17.85
C LYS A 43 7.27 -25.02 -17.29
N ARG A 44 8.32 -25.79 -17.03
CA ARG A 44 8.19 -27.16 -16.46
C ARG A 44 7.65 -27.13 -15.04
N LEU A 45 8.08 -26.18 -14.21
CA LEU A 45 7.63 -26.05 -12.83
C LEU A 45 6.15 -25.68 -12.73
N TRP A 46 5.68 -24.82 -13.65
CA TRP A 46 4.27 -24.42 -13.77
C TRP A 46 3.39 -25.44 -14.52
N GLY A 47 3.97 -26.57 -14.97
CA GLY A 47 3.20 -27.60 -15.68
C GLY A 47 2.81 -27.23 -17.12
N TYR A 48 3.42 -26.18 -17.70
CA TYR A 48 3.23 -25.83 -19.12
C TYR A 48 3.66 -26.97 -20.05
N PHE A 49 4.63 -27.79 -19.62
CA PHE A 49 5.00 -29.04 -20.28
C PHE A 49 4.66 -30.24 -19.40
N PRO A 50 4.15 -31.35 -19.97
CA PRO A 50 3.69 -32.52 -19.22
C PRO A 50 4.81 -33.34 -18.53
N SER A 51 6.08 -33.02 -18.75
CA SER A 51 7.21 -33.72 -18.12
C SER A 51 7.57 -33.08 -16.77
N VAL A 52 7.10 -33.66 -15.67
CA VAL A 52 7.48 -33.24 -14.32
C VAL A 52 8.80 -33.92 -13.95
N ARG A 53 9.91 -33.17 -13.95
CA ARG A 53 11.09 -33.53 -13.16
C ARG A 53 10.97 -32.85 -11.80
N GLN A 54 11.34 -33.57 -10.75
CA GLN A 54 11.52 -32.97 -9.42
C GLN A 54 12.45 -31.74 -9.55
N PRO A 55 12.04 -30.55 -9.06
CA PRO A 55 12.87 -29.35 -9.11
C PRO A 55 14.19 -29.59 -8.38
N HIS A 56 15.30 -29.09 -8.92
CA HIS A 56 16.57 -29.12 -8.22
C HIS A 56 16.49 -28.25 -6.94
N PRO A 57 17.11 -28.63 -5.81
CA PRO A 57 17.12 -27.82 -4.58
C PRO A 57 17.49 -26.36 -4.81
N TYR A 58 18.49 -26.10 -5.66
CA TYR A 58 18.87 -24.74 -6.09
C TYR A 58 17.72 -23.94 -6.73
N THR A 59 16.90 -24.57 -7.57
CA THR A 59 15.73 -23.93 -8.17
C THR A 59 14.67 -23.60 -7.11
N ILE A 60 14.52 -24.47 -6.10
CA ILE A 60 13.62 -24.22 -4.98
C ILE A 60 14.12 -23.01 -4.19
N ASP A 61 15.39 -23.02 -3.78
CA ASP A 61 16.04 -21.91 -3.06
C ASP A 61 15.86 -20.58 -3.79
N LEU A 62 16.15 -20.55 -5.10
CA LEU A 62 16.07 -19.32 -5.87
C LEU A 62 14.64 -18.76 -5.96
N LEU A 63 13.65 -19.64 -6.17
CA LEU A 63 12.25 -19.21 -6.20
C LEU A 63 11.74 -18.79 -4.82
N THR A 64 12.23 -19.41 -3.73
CA THR A 64 11.93 -18.99 -2.37
C THR A 64 12.47 -17.59 -2.10
N ARG A 65 13.77 -17.36 -2.34
CA ARG A 65 14.39 -16.02 -2.19
C ARG A 65 13.71 -14.98 -3.07
N TYR A 66 13.29 -15.37 -4.27
CA TYR A 66 12.57 -14.47 -5.15
C TYR A 66 11.19 -14.11 -4.58
N ALA A 67 10.43 -15.10 -4.10
CA ALA A 67 9.15 -14.84 -3.44
C ALA A 67 9.30 -13.97 -2.18
N GLU A 68 10.35 -14.18 -1.38
CA GLU A 68 10.68 -13.32 -0.24
C GLU A 68 11.01 -11.89 -0.67
N SER A 69 11.76 -11.71 -1.76
CA SER A 69 12.07 -10.39 -2.31
C SER A 69 10.85 -9.66 -2.90
N LEU A 70 9.80 -10.39 -3.28
CA LEU A 70 8.53 -9.80 -3.68
C LEU A 70 7.75 -9.30 -2.45
N SER A 71 7.74 -10.10 -1.38
CA SER A 71 7.05 -9.76 -0.14
C SER A 71 7.56 -8.45 0.45
N GLN A 72 8.87 -8.20 0.36
CA GLN A 72 9.50 -6.97 0.85
C GLN A 72 9.06 -5.70 0.11
N CYS A 73 8.48 -5.83 -1.09
CA CYS A 73 7.98 -4.70 -1.88
C CYS A 73 6.46 -4.54 -1.82
N MET A 74 5.77 -5.36 -1.02
CA MET A 74 4.32 -5.41 -0.97
C MET A 74 3.84 -5.06 0.43
N LEU A 75 3.10 -3.97 0.55
CA LEU A 75 2.35 -3.68 1.76
C LEU A 75 1.00 -4.39 1.71
N ALA A 76 0.59 -4.97 2.83
CA ALA A 76 -0.70 -5.61 3.02
C ALA A 76 -1.38 -5.06 4.27
N LYS A 77 -2.70 -4.88 4.22
CA LYS A 77 -3.49 -4.39 5.34
C LYS A 77 -3.20 -5.21 6.61
N GLY A 78 -2.79 -4.53 7.66
CA GLY A 78 -2.36 -5.14 8.92
C GLY A 78 -0.85 -5.14 9.13
N ASP A 79 -0.05 -4.80 8.12
CA ASP A 79 1.39 -4.63 8.28
C ASP A 79 1.67 -3.52 9.31
N GLU A 80 2.56 -3.81 10.25
CA GLU A 80 2.88 -2.94 11.38
C GLU A 80 4.25 -2.28 11.23
N PHE A 81 4.33 -1.04 11.71
CA PHE A 81 5.51 -0.18 11.64
C PHE A 81 5.77 0.40 13.02
N GLN A 82 7.04 0.48 13.41
CA GLN A 82 7.44 0.99 14.73
C GLN A 82 7.46 2.51 14.78
N SER A 83 7.64 3.17 13.65
CA SER A 83 7.75 4.63 13.58
C SER A 83 7.28 5.18 12.23
N VAL A 84 7.11 6.50 12.18
CA VAL A 84 6.78 7.23 10.97
C VAL A 84 7.88 7.13 9.92
N GLY A 85 9.14 7.29 10.34
CA GLY A 85 10.30 7.13 9.46
C GLY A 85 10.35 5.77 8.78
N GLU A 86 9.94 4.71 9.47
CA GLU A 86 9.98 3.36 8.91
C GLU A 86 9.12 3.23 7.66
N TYR A 87 7.86 3.66 7.68
CA TYR A 87 7.01 3.56 6.49
C TYR A 87 7.27 4.70 5.50
N LEU A 88 7.62 5.91 5.93
CA LEU A 88 7.92 7.02 5.00
C LEU A 88 9.18 6.75 4.16
N SER A 89 10.16 6.04 4.71
CA SER A 89 11.36 5.65 3.97
C SER A 89 11.06 4.73 2.77
N LEU A 90 9.96 3.97 2.81
CA LEU A 90 9.50 3.12 1.69
C LEU A 90 9.14 3.93 0.45
N PHE A 91 8.80 5.22 0.64
CA PHE A 91 8.41 6.16 -0.40
C PHE A 91 9.53 7.17 -0.71
N GLY A 92 10.71 7.01 -0.12
CA GLY A 92 11.85 7.90 -0.32
C GLY A 92 11.65 9.31 0.25
N ILE A 93 10.81 9.47 1.28
CA ILE A 93 10.47 10.77 1.87
C ILE A 93 11.51 11.20 2.92
N CYS A 94 11.96 10.28 3.77
CA CYS A 94 12.97 10.51 4.80
C CYS A 94 13.75 9.23 5.10
N ASP A 95 14.80 9.35 5.89
CA ASP A 95 15.52 8.18 6.38
C ASP A 95 14.70 7.42 7.43
N LYS A 96 14.93 6.10 7.53
CA LYS A 96 14.15 5.20 8.41
C LYS A 96 14.21 5.61 9.89
N GLN A 97 15.30 6.25 10.32
CA GLN A 97 15.51 6.69 11.70
C GLN A 97 14.95 8.10 11.97
N GLU A 98 14.49 8.81 10.95
CA GLU A 98 14.00 10.18 11.06
C GLU A 98 12.48 10.20 11.23
N THR A 99 11.97 11.18 11.99
CA THR A 99 10.54 11.49 12.00
C THR A 99 10.40 12.97 11.65
N PRO A 100 9.82 13.31 10.48
CA PRO A 100 9.61 14.70 10.10
C PRO A 100 8.70 15.42 11.11
N ASP A 101 8.94 16.71 11.36
CA ASP A 101 8.12 17.51 12.28
C ASP A 101 6.64 17.57 11.87
N ILE A 102 6.39 17.56 10.56
CA ILE A 102 5.04 17.49 9.98
C ILE A 102 4.97 16.19 9.20
N TYR A 103 4.19 15.22 9.66
CA TYR A 103 4.12 13.90 9.02
C TYR A 103 2.70 13.37 8.81
N TRP A 104 1.70 13.97 9.45
CA TRP A 104 0.29 13.53 9.41
C TRP A 104 -0.27 13.40 8.00
N SER A 105 0.26 14.16 7.03
CA SER A 105 -0.09 14.08 5.62
C SER A 105 1.13 14.47 4.78
N GLN A 106 1.63 13.52 4.00
CA GLN A 106 2.77 13.72 3.11
C GLN A 106 2.36 13.45 1.66
N PRO A 107 2.63 14.36 0.70
CA PRO A 107 2.37 14.07 -0.70
C PRO A 107 3.29 12.93 -1.16
N LEU A 108 2.76 12.00 -1.93
CA LEU A 108 3.59 10.98 -2.56
C LEU A 108 4.44 11.65 -3.67
N PRO A 109 5.78 11.55 -3.63
CA PRO A 109 6.64 12.24 -4.61
C PRO A 109 6.29 11.87 -6.05
N ASN A 110 6.18 12.86 -6.92
CA ASN A 110 5.82 12.71 -8.35
C ASN A 110 4.40 12.17 -8.65
N HIS A 111 3.54 11.98 -7.64
CA HIS A 111 2.16 11.51 -7.83
C HIS A 111 1.16 12.55 -7.32
N LEU A 112 0.64 13.38 -8.23
CA LEU A 112 -0.31 14.44 -7.89
C LEU A 112 -1.60 13.86 -7.27
N GLY A 113 -2.03 14.38 -6.12
CA GLY A 113 -3.28 13.98 -5.47
C GLY A 113 -3.24 12.61 -4.79
N ILE A 114 -2.06 12.07 -4.53
CA ILE A 114 -1.87 10.89 -3.69
C ILE A 114 -1.15 11.32 -2.41
N ILE A 115 -1.75 11.03 -1.27
CA ILE A 115 -1.28 11.42 0.05
C ILE A 115 -0.94 10.16 0.85
N ILE A 116 0.22 10.13 1.49
CA ILE A 116 0.52 9.21 2.58
C ILE A 116 -0.06 9.84 3.84
N TRP A 117 -1.07 9.20 4.39
CA TRP A 117 -1.90 9.75 5.46
C TRP A 117 -1.68 8.96 6.74
N SER A 118 -1.38 9.68 7.82
CA SER A 118 -1.05 9.09 9.11
C SER A 118 -2.05 9.50 10.18
N PRO A 119 -3.34 9.12 10.07
CA PRO A 119 -4.35 9.57 11.01
C PRO A 119 -4.13 8.99 12.40
N GLU A 120 -4.60 9.73 13.40
CA GLU A 120 -4.74 9.26 14.78
C GLU A 120 -6.22 9.18 15.13
N TYR A 121 -6.62 8.02 15.67
CA TYR A 121 -7.99 7.77 16.10
C TYR A 121 -8.32 8.66 17.31
N GLN A 122 -9.44 9.40 17.21
CA GLN A 122 -9.88 10.33 18.27
C GLN A 122 -8.84 11.39 18.69
N HIS A 123 -8.02 11.91 17.75
CA HIS A 123 -7.14 13.04 18.03
C HIS A 123 -7.95 14.27 18.51
N PRO A 124 -7.44 15.08 19.47
CA PRO A 124 -8.18 16.16 20.13
C PRO A 124 -8.80 17.20 19.18
N GLU A 125 -8.12 17.53 18.09
CA GLU A 125 -8.57 18.57 17.15
C GLU A 125 -8.98 18.02 15.77
N TRP A 126 -8.46 16.85 15.41
CA TRP A 126 -8.59 16.24 14.09
C TRP A 126 -9.27 14.89 14.26
N HIS A 127 -10.57 14.88 14.16
CA HIS A 127 -11.33 13.71 14.54
C HIS A 127 -11.33 12.70 13.40
N ASN A 128 -10.76 11.53 13.69
CA ASN A 128 -10.87 10.35 12.85
C ASN A 128 -11.68 9.29 13.58
N GLN A 129 -12.73 8.79 12.94
CA GLN A 129 -13.60 7.75 13.48
C GLN A 129 -13.88 6.65 12.45
N GLY A 130 -14.05 5.42 12.91
CA GLY A 130 -14.31 4.26 12.06
C GLY A 130 -14.47 3.00 12.89
N ASP A 131 -14.94 1.92 12.26
CA ASP A 131 -15.11 0.62 12.92
C ASP A 131 -13.75 -0.06 13.13
N THR A 132 -13.21 0.05 14.34
CA THR A 132 -11.94 -0.56 14.73
C THR A 132 -11.94 -2.09 14.64
N SER A 133 -13.10 -2.74 14.79
CA SER A 133 -13.23 -4.21 14.77
C SER A 133 -12.95 -4.80 13.38
N HIS A 134 -13.15 -4.01 12.32
CA HIS A 134 -12.91 -4.40 10.93
C HIS A 134 -11.75 -3.64 10.28
N LEU A 135 -10.82 -3.12 11.10
CA LEU A 135 -9.70 -2.29 10.66
C LEU A 135 -10.16 -1.10 9.82
N MET A 136 -11.22 -0.44 10.26
CA MET A 136 -11.75 0.81 9.70
C MET A 136 -11.99 0.76 8.18
N PRO A 137 -12.93 -0.04 7.68
CA PRO A 137 -13.27 -0.06 6.25
C PRO A 137 -13.65 1.32 5.69
N THR A 138 -14.13 2.20 6.58
CA THR A 138 -14.29 3.63 6.34
C THR A 138 -13.68 4.42 7.49
N ILE A 139 -13.14 5.59 7.19
CA ILE A 139 -12.67 6.58 8.18
C ILE A 139 -13.42 7.89 7.91
N THR A 140 -14.15 8.40 8.90
CA THR A 140 -14.76 9.72 8.84
C THR A 140 -13.85 10.74 9.49
N GLU A 141 -13.52 11.81 8.77
CA GLU A 141 -12.59 12.87 9.15
C GLU A 141 -13.30 14.23 9.19
N TRP A 142 -13.06 15.01 10.25
CA TRP A 142 -13.38 16.43 10.32
C TRP A 142 -12.50 17.14 11.35
N TRP A 143 -12.37 18.46 11.21
CA TRP A 143 -11.60 19.29 12.14
C TRP A 143 -12.54 20.14 12.99
N THR A 144 -12.36 20.09 14.31
CA THR A 144 -13.01 20.95 15.30
C THR A 144 -12.06 21.14 16.48
N PRO A 145 -11.20 22.17 16.48
CA PRO A 145 -10.26 22.38 17.57
C PRO A 145 -10.99 22.99 18.77
N THR A 146 -10.38 22.87 19.95
CA THR A 146 -10.97 23.29 21.23
C THR A 146 -11.32 24.78 21.28
N ASP A 147 -10.53 25.63 20.60
CA ASP A 147 -10.61 27.10 20.72
C ASP A 147 -10.96 27.83 19.41
N ALA A 148 -11.36 27.13 18.33
CA ALA A 148 -11.71 27.83 17.08
C ALA A 148 -13.15 28.35 17.06
N ASP A 149 -13.30 29.49 16.39
CA ASP A 149 -14.59 29.96 15.89
C ASP A 149 -15.22 28.90 14.98
N ALA A 150 -16.50 28.58 15.21
CA ALA A 150 -17.23 27.60 14.43
C ALA A 150 -17.19 27.90 12.92
N THR A 151 -17.18 29.17 12.53
CA THR A 151 -17.07 29.62 11.15
C THR A 151 -15.71 29.27 10.54
N LEU A 152 -14.62 29.40 11.31
CA LEU A 152 -13.28 29.04 10.85
C LEU A 152 -13.14 27.52 10.69
N ALA A 153 -13.77 26.74 11.58
CA ALA A 153 -13.85 25.29 11.44
C ALA A 153 -14.61 24.89 10.18
N ASP A 154 -15.76 25.52 9.90
CA ASP A 154 -16.56 25.26 8.71
C ASP A 154 -15.80 25.62 7.42
N ILE A 155 -15.12 26.76 7.37
CA ILE A 155 -14.31 27.16 6.20
C ILE A 155 -13.18 26.15 5.97
N ARG A 156 -12.43 25.78 7.00
CA ARG A 156 -11.31 24.84 6.86
C ARG A 156 -11.78 23.46 6.40
N ASN A 157 -12.87 22.96 6.97
CA ASN A 157 -13.45 21.67 6.55
C ASN A 157 -13.92 21.75 5.08
N HIS A 158 -14.57 22.85 4.69
CA HIS A 158 -15.00 23.07 3.31
C HIS A 158 -13.84 23.13 2.33
N ASP A 159 -12.77 23.86 2.65
CA ASP A 159 -11.57 23.96 1.80
C ASP A 159 -10.90 22.59 1.63
N ASN A 160 -10.80 21.80 2.71
CA ASN A 160 -10.27 20.43 2.64
C ASN A 160 -11.14 19.52 1.77
N TYR A 161 -12.47 19.67 1.85
CA TYR A 161 -13.39 18.95 0.97
C TYR A 161 -13.16 19.32 -0.49
N LEU A 162 -13.15 20.61 -0.83
CA LEU A 162 -12.94 21.07 -2.19
C LEU A 162 -11.59 20.61 -2.75
N ARG A 163 -10.52 20.65 -1.96
CA ARG A 163 -9.20 20.14 -2.34
C ARG A 163 -9.27 18.65 -2.66
N SER A 164 -9.82 17.85 -1.74
CA SER A 164 -9.87 16.39 -1.87
C SER A 164 -10.68 15.96 -3.10
N VAL A 165 -11.81 16.63 -3.35
CA VAL A 165 -12.63 16.41 -4.55
C VAL A 165 -11.87 16.80 -5.82
N SER A 166 -11.24 17.98 -5.83
CA SER A 166 -10.55 18.50 -7.02
C SER A 166 -9.40 17.62 -7.48
N PHE A 167 -8.67 17.01 -6.54
CA PHE A 167 -7.56 16.11 -6.86
C PHE A 167 -7.97 14.65 -7.04
N ASN A 168 -9.26 14.30 -6.85
CA ASN A 168 -9.72 12.92 -6.73
C ASN A 168 -8.77 12.12 -5.82
N GLU A 169 -8.61 12.66 -4.60
CA GLU A 169 -7.53 12.31 -3.69
C GLU A 169 -7.56 10.82 -3.30
N LEU A 170 -6.39 10.19 -3.38
CA LEU A 170 -6.15 8.86 -2.82
C LEU A 170 -5.27 8.97 -1.58
N ARG A 171 -5.58 8.19 -0.55
CA ARG A 171 -4.82 8.15 0.70
C ARG A 171 -4.24 6.77 0.94
N ILE A 172 -2.91 6.67 1.02
CA ILE A 172 -2.20 5.49 1.51
C ILE A 172 -2.14 5.63 3.03
N THR A 173 -2.90 4.81 3.75
CA THR A 173 -3.24 5.09 5.15
C THR A 173 -2.43 4.24 6.14
N PHE A 174 -1.72 4.90 7.05
CA PHE A 174 -1.00 4.30 8.18
C PHE A 174 -1.62 4.82 9.49
N MET A 175 -2.55 4.08 10.07
CA MET A 175 -3.25 4.51 11.29
C MET A 175 -2.33 4.33 12.50
N LYS A 176 -2.23 5.36 13.34
CA LYS A 176 -1.54 5.26 14.63
C LYS A 176 -2.28 4.27 15.53
N ASN A 177 -1.53 3.36 16.15
CA ASN A 177 -2.10 2.35 17.03
C ASN A 177 -2.63 2.98 18.32
N ILE A 178 -3.78 2.51 18.79
CA ILE A 178 -4.44 3.05 20.00
C ILE A 178 -3.63 2.71 21.26
N THR A 179 -2.96 1.55 21.26
CA THR A 179 -2.29 0.98 22.44
C THR A 179 -0.77 0.97 22.34
N SER A 180 -0.19 1.42 21.23
CA SER A 180 1.26 1.45 21.03
C SER A 180 1.67 2.68 20.23
N GLU A 181 2.95 3.03 20.29
CA GLU A 181 3.54 4.13 19.50
C GLU A 181 3.69 3.77 18.00
N GLY A 182 3.31 2.55 17.62
CA GLY A 182 3.42 2.07 16.24
C GLY A 182 2.26 2.48 15.34
N TYR A 183 2.35 2.06 14.09
CA TYR A 183 1.39 2.35 13.04
C TYR A 183 1.02 1.07 12.30
N THR A 184 -0.21 1.01 11.79
CA THR A 184 -0.68 -0.11 10.96
C THR A 184 -1.09 0.40 9.59
N PHE A 185 -0.56 -0.21 8.54
CA PHE A 185 -1.04 0.03 7.19
C PHE A 185 -2.46 -0.51 7.04
N LEU A 186 -3.41 0.38 6.72
CA LEU A 186 -4.81 0.00 6.58
C LEU A 186 -5.23 -0.23 5.12
N GLY A 187 -4.45 0.24 4.15
CA GLY A 187 -4.79 0.16 2.72
C GLY A 187 -4.84 1.52 2.05
N ILE A 188 -5.46 1.54 0.87
CA ILE A 188 -5.65 2.74 0.04
C ILE A 188 -7.11 3.16 0.12
N TYR A 189 -7.33 4.44 0.41
CA TYR A 189 -8.65 5.04 0.60
C TYR A 189 -8.94 6.09 -0.47
N LYS A 190 -10.22 6.23 -0.80
CA LYS A 190 -10.77 7.25 -1.70
C LYS A 190 -11.93 7.94 -1.00
N LEU A 191 -12.16 9.20 -1.35
CA LEU A 191 -13.30 9.95 -0.84
C LEU A 191 -14.62 9.29 -1.29
N ALA A 192 -15.49 8.97 -0.35
CA ALA A 192 -16.77 8.34 -0.61
C ALA A 192 -17.80 9.39 -1.09
N PRO A 193 -18.78 9.00 -1.93
CA PRO A 193 -19.85 9.90 -2.38
C PRO A 193 -20.73 10.47 -1.25
N SER A 194 -20.73 9.83 -0.08
CA SER A 194 -21.45 10.30 1.12
C SER A 194 -20.76 11.45 1.85
N SER A 195 -19.57 11.85 1.41
CA SER A 195 -18.81 12.94 2.04
C SER A 195 -19.49 14.29 1.86
N THR A 196 -19.39 15.13 2.88
CA THR A 196 -19.88 16.51 2.86
C THR A 196 -18.74 17.47 3.18
N PRO A 197 -18.93 18.79 2.96
CA PRO A 197 -17.94 19.79 3.36
C PRO A 197 -17.62 19.79 4.86
N GLN A 198 -18.48 19.25 5.72
CA GLN A 198 -18.25 19.18 7.17
C GLN A 198 -17.68 17.84 7.61
N ARG A 199 -17.84 16.77 6.82
CA ARG A 199 -17.39 15.41 7.16
C ARG A 199 -16.94 14.67 5.92
N LEU A 200 -15.64 14.40 5.84
CA LEU A 200 -15.05 13.59 4.79
C LEU A 200 -15.16 12.12 5.18
N VAL A 201 -15.76 11.30 4.32
CA VAL A 201 -15.83 9.86 4.52
C VAL A 201 -14.86 9.20 3.55
N TRP A 202 -13.79 8.63 4.07
CA TRP A 202 -12.78 7.91 3.31
C TRP A 202 -13.15 6.42 3.30
N GLN A 203 -13.33 5.84 2.12
CA GLN A 203 -13.62 4.41 1.95
C GLN A 203 -12.38 3.67 1.46
N ARG A 204 -12.04 2.55 2.09
CA ARG A 204 -10.96 1.68 1.61
C ARG A 204 -11.35 1.03 0.29
N ILE A 205 -10.49 1.15 -0.70
CA ILE A 205 -10.69 0.59 -2.05
C ILE A 205 -9.64 -0.46 -2.44
N ALA A 206 -8.51 -0.52 -1.73
CA ALA A 206 -7.53 -1.57 -1.89
C ALA A 206 -6.84 -1.88 -0.56
N GLU A 207 -6.47 -3.14 -0.37
CA GLU A 207 -5.87 -3.65 0.88
C GLU A 207 -4.40 -4.03 0.71
N ARG A 208 -3.84 -3.81 -0.49
CA ARG A 208 -2.46 -4.11 -0.84
C ARG A 208 -1.88 -2.99 -1.68
N LEU A 209 -0.59 -2.73 -1.52
CA LEU A 209 0.15 -1.76 -2.30
C LEU A 209 1.49 -2.35 -2.72
N ASP A 210 1.71 -2.40 -4.04
CA ASP A 210 3.00 -2.74 -4.62
C ASP A 210 3.86 -1.49 -4.73
N LEU A 211 4.91 -1.39 -3.90
CA LEU A 211 5.81 -0.24 -3.85
C LEU A 211 6.62 -0.03 -5.15
N ARG A 212 6.62 -1.01 -6.06
CA ARG A 212 7.33 -0.94 -7.34
C ARG A 212 6.50 -0.30 -8.45
N HIS A 213 5.19 -0.23 -8.24
CA HIS A 213 4.22 0.13 -9.24
C HIS A 213 3.25 1.19 -8.70
N LEU A 214 3.80 2.19 -8.01
CA LEU A 214 3.02 3.32 -7.46
C LEU A 214 2.25 4.06 -8.56
N ASP A 215 2.75 4.08 -9.80
CA ASP A 215 2.03 4.61 -10.98
C ASP A 215 0.68 3.93 -11.23
N GLN A 216 0.49 2.69 -10.77
CA GLN A 216 -0.78 1.97 -10.94
C GLN A 216 -1.86 2.46 -9.96
N LEU A 217 -1.51 3.23 -8.93
CA LEU A 217 -2.48 3.81 -8.00
C LEU A 217 -3.48 4.72 -8.73
N ASP A 218 -3.04 5.40 -9.78
CA ASP A 218 -3.91 6.25 -10.60
C ASP A 218 -5.07 5.47 -11.25
N LEU A 219 -4.92 4.16 -11.47
CA LEU A 219 -5.98 3.32 -12.00
C LEU A 219 -7.15 3.15 -11.00
N LEU A 220 -6.89 3.33 -9.71
CA LEU A 220 -7.89 3.25 -8.64
C LEU A 220 -8.79 4.50 -8.56
N ARG A 221 -8.48 5.54 -9.34
CA ARG A 221 -9.28 6.77 -9.43
C ARG A 221 -10.56 6.62 -10.23
N GLN A 222 -10.63 5.60 -11.09
CA GLN A 222 -11.77 5.30 -11.95
C GLN A 222 -13.04 4.95 -11.16
#